data_AF-A0A2P6FUU7-F1
#
_entry.id   AF-A0A2P6FUU7-F1
#
_cell.length_a   1.000
_cell.length_b   1.000
_cell.length_c   1.000
_cell.angle_alpha   90.00
_cell.angle_beta   90.00
_cell.angle_gamma   90.00
#
_symmetry.space_group_name_H-M   'P 1'
#
loop_
_entity.id
_entity.type
_entity.pdbx_description
1 polymer ?
#
loop_
_entity_poly.entity_id
_entity_poly.type
_entity_poly.pdbx_seq_one_letter_code
_entity_poly.pdbx_strand_id
1 'polypeptide(L)'
;MSSLALWSVINIVALIAGLAIYLFIVSSQLKKVATNLEDSADLVWDIKKDAEAIAPGLTSINSTGRVVAGALPLLYGMGEGIVVGATFQHDEHVPDDVARPAMGTRRSRMMEAVGVSMDD
;
A
#
# COMPACT_ATOMS: atom_id res chain seq x y z
N MET A 1 3.47 -32.72 -76.89
CA MET A 1 4.22 -31.65 -76.21
C MET A 1 5.69 -32.05 -76.17
N SER A 2 6.64 -31.13 -76.33
CA SER A 2 8.07 -31.45 -76.19
C SER A 2 8.43 -31.61 -74.71
N SER A 3 9.47 -32.40 -74.40
CA SER A 3 9.94 -32.62 -73.03
C SER A 3 10.32 -31.32 -72.31
N LEU A 4 10.99 -30.40 -73.00
CA LEU A 4 11.33 -29.07 -72.47
C LEU A 4 10.10 -28.25 -72.10
N ALA A 5 9.05 -28.27 -72.92
CA ALA A 5 7.81 -27.54 -72.63
C ALA A 5 7.11 -28.09 -71.37
N LEU A 6 7.10 -29.42 -71.19
CA LEU A 6 6.55 -30.06 -69.99
C LEU A 6 7.29 -29.61 -68.73
N TRP A 7 8.64 -29.66 -68.73
CA TRP A 7 9.45 -29.25 -67.58
C TRP A 7 9.30 -27.77 -67.25
N SER A 8 9.22 -26.90 -68.25
CA SER A 8 8.99 -25.47 -68.04
C SER A 8 7.63 -25.19 -67.37
N VAL A 9 6.56 -25.86 -67.81
CA VAL A 9 5.23 -25.70 -67.19
C VAL A 9 5.26 -26.18 -65.74
N ILE A 10 5.88 -27.33 -65.47
CA ILE A 10 6.02 -27.86 -64.10
C ILE A 10 6.76 -26.85 -63.21
N ASN A 11 7.89 -26.29 -63.68
CA ASN A 11 8.65 -25.29 -62.92
C ASN A 11 7.84 -24.02 -62.62
N ILE A 12 7.08 -23.52 -63.59
CA ILE A 12 6.21 -22.35 -63.39
C ILE A 12 5.15 -22.64 -62.33
N VAL A 13 4.48 -23.80 -62.42
CA VAL A 13 3.48 -24.21 -61.43
C VAL A 13 4.11 -24.37 -60.04
N ALA A 14 5.31 -24.95 -59.95
CA ALA A 14 6.03 -25.10 -58.69
C ALA A 14 6.39 -23.75 -58.07
N LEU A 15 6.83 -22.76 -58.87
CA LEU A 15 7.13 -21.41 -58.40
C LEU A 15 5.87 -20.69 -57.90
N ILE A 16 4.76 -20.79 -58.64
CA ILE A 16 3.48 -20.19 -58.23
C ILE A 16 3.00 -20.84 -56.93
N ALA A 17 3.06 -22.16 -56.82
CA ALA A 17 2.67 -22.88 -55.61
C ALA A 17 3.54 -22.48 -54.41
N GLY A 18 4.85 -22.39 -54.59
CA GLY A 18 5.78 -21.94 -53.55
C GLY A 18 5.47 -20.52 -53.08
N LEU A 19 5.23 -19.59 -54.02
CA LEU A 19 4.85 -18.22 -53.70
C LEU A 19 3.52 -18.17 -52.93
N ALA A 20 2.53 -18.93 -53.36
CA ALA A 20 1.22 -18.99 -52.71
C ALA A 20 1.33 -19.49 -51.26
N ILE A 21 2.10 -20.55 -51.03
CA ILE A 21 2.35 -21.08 -49.68
C ILE A 21 3.06 -20.03 -48.81
N TYR A 22 4.09 -19.37 -49.34
CA TYR A 22 4.81 -18.33 -48.62
C TYR A 22 3.87 -17.18 -48.21
N LEU A 23 3.10 -16.64 -49.15
CA LEU A 23 2.14 -15.56 -48.87
C LEU A 23 1.06 -15.99 -47.89
N PHE A 24 0.60 -17.24 -47.96
CA PHE A 24 -0.36 -17.77 -46.99
C PHE A 24 0.22 -17.76 -45.57
N ILE A 25 1.45 -18.21 -45.39
CA ILE A 25 2.14 -18.23 -44.09
C ILE A 25 2.35 -16.81 -43.55
N VAL A 26 2.84 -15.89 -44.39
CA VAL A 26 3.06 -14.49 -43.99
C VAL A 26 1.73 -13.81 -43.65
N SER A 27 0.68 -14.03 -44.45
CA SER A 27 -0.64 -13.47 -44.19
C SER A 27 -1.22 -14.00 -42.87
N SER A 28 -1.02 -15.28 -42.55
CA SER A 28 -1.45 -15.84 -41.27
C SER A 28 -0.72 -15.19 -40.09
N GLN A 29 0.58 -14.96 -40.21
CA GLN A 29 1.36 -14.26 -39.18
C GLN A 29 0.93 -12.81 -38.99
N LEU A 30 0.76 -12.07 -40.10
CA LEU A 30 0.27 -10.69 -40.06
C LEU A 30 -1.11 -10.61 -39.40
N LYS A 31 -2.01 -11.54 -39.70
CA LYS A 31 -3.34 -11.58 -39.08
C LYS A 31 -3.26 -11.79 -37.57
N LYS A 32 -2.39 -12.68 -37.09
CA LYS A 32 -2.17 -12.88 -35.64
C LYS A 32 -1.62 -11.63 -34.97
N VAL A 33 -0.65 -10.95 -35.59
CA VAL A 33 -0.09 -9.70 -35.06
C VAL A 33 -1.15 -8.60 -35.03
N ALA A 34 -1.95 -8.47 -36.09
CA ALA A 34 -3.04 -7.50 -36.15
C ALA A 34 -4.05 -7.71 -35.01
N THR A 35 -4.48 -8.96 -34.76
CA THR A 35 -5.37 -9.29 -33.64
C THR A 35 -4.76 -8.94 -32.28
N ASN A 36 -3.50 -9.31 -32.03
CA ASN A 36 -2.85 -8.95 -30.76
C ASN A 36 -2.73 -7.43 -30.58
N LEU A 37 -2.53 -6.69 -31.68
CA LEU A 37 -2.42 -5.24 -31.64
C LEU A 37 -3.78 -4.55 -31.40
N GLU A 38 -4.84 -5.11 -31.97
CA GLU A 38 -6.23 -4.72 -31.71
C GLU A 38 -6.58 -4.94 -30.24
N ASP A 39 -6.35 -6.13 -29.70
CA ASP A 39 -6.58 -6.45 -28.28
C ASP A 39 -5.78 -5.51 -27.36
N SER A 40 -4.53 -5.21 -27.72
CA SER A 40 -3.68 -4.28 -26.96
C SER A 40 -4.20 -2.84 -27.02
N ALA A 41 -4.73 -2.41 -28.16
CA ALA A 41 -5.30 -1.08 -28.31
C ALA A 41 -6.57 -0.93 -27.48
N ASP A 42 -7.44 -1.93 -27.49
CA ASP A 42 -8.67 -1.95 -26.68
C ASP A 42 -8.33 -1.89 -25.19
N LEU A 43 -7.35 -2.69 -24.73
CA LEU A 43 -6.87 -2.62 -23.35
C LEU A 43 -6.34 -1.23 -22.97
N VAL A 44 -5.59 -0.56 -23.86
CA VAL A 44 -5.10 0.80 -23.60
C VAL A 44 -6.25 1.80 -23.50
N TRP A 45 -7.29 1.66 -24.31
CA TRP A 45 -8.48 2.51 -24.23
C TRP A 45 -9.28 2.29 -22.94
N ASP A 46 -9.42 1.04 -22.50
CA ASP A 46 -10.04 0.72 -21.22
C ASP A 46 -9.23 1.30 -20.05
N ILE A 47 -7.90 1.14 -20.06
CA ILE A 47 -7.02 1.76 -19.06
C ILE A 47 -7.18 3.28 -19.04
N LYS A 48 -7.26 3.93 -20.21
CA LYS A 48 -7.48 5.39 -20.29
C LYS A 48 -8.81 5.78 -19.65
N LYS A 49 -9.88 5.04 -19.94
CA LYS A 49 -11.21 5.29 -19.39
C LYS A 49 -11.23 5.16 -17.86
N ASP A 50 -10.61 4.11 -17.33
CA ASP A 50 -10.48 3.91 -15.89
C ASP A 50 -9.62 5.00 -15.24
N ALA A 51 -8.51 5.38 -15.89
CA ALA A 51 -7.64 6.45 -15.43
C ALA A 51 -8.36 7.82 -15.40
N GLU A 52 -9.20 8.12 -16.38
CA GLU A 52 -10.03 9.35 -16.40
C GLU A 52 -11.01 9.38 -15.23
N ALA A 53 -11.60 8.26 -14.84
CA ALA A 53 -12.47 8.18 -13.67
C ALA A 53 -11.69 8.39 -12.35
N ILE A 54 -10.44 7.93 -12.28
CA ILE A 54 -9.59 7.99 -11.09
C ILE A 54 -8.89 9.36 -10.92
N ALA A 55 -8.51 10.02 -12.02
CA ALA A 55 -7.68 11.24 -12.00
C ALA A 55 -8.22 12.38 -11.11
N PRO A 56 -9.54 12.68 -11.08
CA PRO A 56 -10.10 13.67 -10.16
C PRO A 56 -9.90 13.29 -8.69
N GLY A 57 -10.08 12.01 -8.36
CA GLY A 57 -9.87 11.47 -7.01
C GLY A 57 -8.42 11.58 -6.57
N LEU A 58 -7.46 11.26 -7.44
CA LEU A 58 -6.03 11.39 -7.17
C LEU A 58 -5.62 12.85 -6.94
N THR A 59 -6.20 13.78 -7.70
CA THR A 59 -5.96 15.22 -7.51
C THR A 59 -6.45 15.68 -6.13
N SER A 60 -7.66 15.28 -5.74
CA SER A 60 -8.24 15.58 -4.43
C SER A 60 -7.45 14.97 -3.27
N ILE A 61 -7.00 13.72 -3.41
CA ILE A 61 -6.17 13.05 -2.40
C ILE A 61 -4.81 13.73 -2.29
N ASN A 62 -4.18 14.11 -3.40
CA ASN A 62 -2.88 14.76 -3.37
C ASN A 62 -2.96 16.18 -2.80
N SER A 63 -4.02 16.94 -3.11
CA SER A 63 -4.25 18.25 -2.49
C SER A 63 -4.52 18.14 -1.00
N THR A 64 -5.44 17.25 -0.60
CA THR A 64 -5.84 17.07 0.80
C THR A 64 -4.70 16.49 1.62
N GLY A 65 -4.05 15.44 1.10
CA GLY A 65 -2.89 14.80 1.72
C GLY A 65 -1.73 15.77 1.91
N ARG A 66 -1.48 16.70 0.97
CA ARG A 66 -0.48 17.76 1.13
C ARG A 66 -0.84 18.73 2.26
N VAL A 67 -2.11 19.11 2.38
CA VAL A 67 -2.58 19.97 3.47
C VAL A 67 -2.45 19.25 4.82
N VAL A 68 -2.89 17.99 4.89
CA VAL A 68 -2.77 17.17 6.11
C VAL A 68 -1.31 16.93 6.48
N ALA A 69 -0.43 16.63 5.52
CA ALA A 69 1.00 16.49 5.74
C ALA A 69 1.66 17.78 6.24
N GLY A 70 1.23 18.94 5.75
CA GLY A 70 1.69 20.24 6.25
C GLY A 70 1.16 20.59 7.65
N ALA A 71 -0.03 20.11 8.00
CA ALA A 71 -0.65 20.33 9.31
C ALA A 71 -0.21 19.32 10.38
N LEU A 72 0.25 18.13 9.98
CA LEU A 72 0.67 17.06 10.89
C LEU A 72 1.72 17.51 11.93
N PRO A 73 2.78 18.27 11.58
CA PRO A 73 3.72 18.80 12.57
C PRO A 73 3.07 19.71 13.61
N LEU A 74 2.09 20.54 13.20
CA LEU A 74 1.36 21.44 14.10
C LEU A 74 0.43 20.66 15.03
N LEU A 75 -0.23 19.62 14.51
CA LEU A 75 -1.07 18.73 15.32
C LEU A 75 -0.24 17.93 16.33
N TYR A 76 0.96 17.50 15.94
CA TYR A 76 1.89 16.82 16.83
C TYR A 76 2.42 17.77 17.92
N GLY A 77 2.89 18.97 17.56
CA GLY A 77 3.36 19.96 18.53
C GLY A 77 2.26 20.47 19.49
N MET A 78 1.03 20.61 19.00
CA MET A 78 -0.12 20.90 19.87
C MET A 78 -0.41 19.74 20.83
N GLY A 79 -0.37 18.50 20.34
CA GLY A 79 -0.52 17.30 21.15
C GLY A 79 0.54 17.18 22.25
N GLU A 80 1.81 17.43 21.90
CA GLU A 80 2.91 17.49 22.88
C GLU A 80 2.68 18.58 23.93
N GLY A 81 2.26 19.77 23.52
CA GLY A 81 1.96 20.87 24.46
C GLY A 81 0.84 20.54 25.44
N ILE A 82 -0.22 19.85 24.98
CA ILE A 82 -1.29 19.37 25.85
C ILE A 82 -0.77 18.30 26.81
N VAL A 83 0.00 17.33 26.32
CA VAL A 83 0.57 16.27 27.16
C VAL A 83 1.48 16.88 28.22
N VAL A 84 2.38 17.80 27.86
CA VAL A 84 3.27 18.47 28.82
C VAL A 84 2.46 19.29 29.83
N GLY A 85 1.47 20.08 29.39
CA GLY A 85 0.66 20.92 30.26
C GLY A 85 -0.31 20.17 31.17
N ALA A 86 -0.79 18.99 30.73
CA ALA A 86 -1.67 18.12 31.50
C ALA A 86 -0.92 17.04 32.31
N THR A 87 0.40 16.87 32.07
CA THR A 87 1.22 15.99 32.89
C THR A 87 1.28 16.56 34.28
N PHE A 88 0.67 15.85 35.23
CA PHE A 88 0.72 16.18 36.65
C PHE A 88 2.18 16.28 37.10
N GLN A 89 2.64 17.51 37.38
CA GLN A 89 3.89 17.72 38.09
C GLN A 89 3.62 17.48 39.57
N HIS A 90 4.19 16.40 40.09
CA HIS A 90 4.23 16.18 41.52
C HIS A 90 5.24 17.18 42.08
N ASP A 91 4.76 18.27 42.68
CA ASP A 91 5.59 18.97 43.66
C ASP A 91 6.00 17.92 44.70
N GLU A 92 7.28 17.91 45.07
CA GLU A 92 7.80 17.06 46.13
C GLU A 92 7.08 17.45 47.42
N HIS A 93 5.90 16.85 47.61
CA HIS A 93 5.09 17.06 48.79
C HIS A 93 5.84 16.36 49.89
N VAL A 94 6.68 17.11 50.60
CA VAL A 94 7.16 16.74 51.91
C VAL A 94 5.89 16.67 52.77
N PRO A 95 5.39 15.47 53.12
CA PRO A 95 4.24 15.40 53.98
C PRO A 95 4.59 16.12 55.28
N ASP A 96 3.73 17.05 55.73
CA ASP A 96 3.85 17.63 57.06
C ASP A 96 3.99 16.46 58.06
N ASP A 97 5.02 16.51 58.91
CA ASP A 97 5.29 15.40 59.85
C ASP A 97 4.04 15.16 60.68
N VAL A 98 3.49 13.96 60.56
CA VAL A 98 2.22 13.60 61.19
C VAL A 98 2.40 13.73 62.70
N ALA A 99 1.49 14.46 63.36
CA ALA A 99 1.55 14.69 64.81
C ALA A 99 1.63 13.34 65.56
N ARG A 100 2.83 12.99 66.04
CA ARG A 100 3.06 11.78 66.82
C ARG A 100 2.75 12.08 68.29
N PRO A 101 2.08 11.18 69.01
CA PRO A 101 1.91 11.36 70.45
C PRO A 101 3.29 11.38 71.13
N ALA A 102 3.42 12.09 72.26
CA ALA A 102 4.70 12.30 72.95
C ALA A 102 5.45 11.00 73.37
N MET A 103 4.75 9.87 73.34
CA MET A 103 5.29 8.53 73.63
C MET A 103 5.83 7.80 72.38
N GLY A 104 5.89 8.44 71.21
CA GLY A 104 6.36 7.86 69.96
C GLY A 104 5.27 7.12 69.15
N THR A 105 5.64 6.07 68.43
CA THR A 105 4.70 5.29 67.58
C THR A 105 3.81 4.40 68.44
N ARG A 106 2.49 4.62 68.39
CA ARG A 106 1.53 3.74 69.07
C ARG A 106 1.54 2.35 68.41
N ARG A 107 2.07 1.34 69.09
CA ARG A 107 1.96 -0.07 68.67
C ARG A 107 0.46 -0.43 68.63
N SER A 108 -0.10 -0.51 67.42
CA SER A 108 -1.52 -0.88 67.24
C SER A 108 -1.69 -2.37 67.50
N ARG A 109 -2.58 -2.73 68.43
CA ARG A 109 -2.97 -4.12 68.71
C ARG A 109 -4.03 -4.66 67.76
N MET A 110 -4.39 -3.92 66.70
CA MET A 110 -5.39 -4.37 65.72
C MET A 110 -5.00 -5.70 65.05
N MET A 111 -3.69 -5.95 64.85
CA MET A 111 -3.20 -7.20 64.26
C MET A 111 -3.15 -8.37 65.25
N GLU A 112 -3.13 -8.09 66.56
CA GLU A 112 -3.18 -9.09 67.65
C GLU A 112 -4.56 -9.78 67.69
N ALA A 113 -5.63 -9.05 67.33
CA ALA A 113 -7.00 -9.58 67.24
C ALA A 113 -7.23 -10.52 66.05
N VAL A 114 -6.37 -10.49 65.03
CA VAL A 114 -6.45 -11.33 63.82
C VAL A 114 -5.43 -12.49 63.87
N GLY A 115 -4.71 -12.66 64.98
CA GLY A 115 -3.78 -13.77 65.21
C GLY A 115 -2.47 -13.71 64.41
N VAL A 116 -2.10 -12.55 63.86
CA VAL A 116 -0.85 -12.38 63.10
C VAL A 116 0.27 -11.91 64.04
N SER A 117 1.27 -12.75 64.26
CA SER A 117 2.54 -12.36 64.91
C SER A 117 3.48 -11.72 63.88
N MET A 118 3.86 -10.46 64.09
CA MET A 118 4.95 -9.82 63.34
C MET A 118 6.28 -10.13 64.04
N ASP A 119 6.69 -11.40 64.01
CA ASP A 119 8.05 -11.84 64.35
C ASP A 119 8.45 -12.87 63.28
N ASP A 120 8.79 -12.34 62.10
CA ASP A 120 9.84 -12.77 61.15
C ASP A 120 9.90 -11.76 59.98
#